data_AF-A0A395SBR1-F1
#
_entry.id   AF-A0A395SBR1-F1
#
_cell.length_a   1.000
_cell.length_b   1.000
_cell.length_c   1.000
_cell.angle_alpha   90.00
_cell.angle_beta   90.00
_cell.angle_gamma   90.00
#
_symmetry.space_group_name_H-M   'P 1'
#
loop_
_entity.id
_entity.type
_entity.pdbx_description
1 polymer ?
#
loop_
_entity_poly.entity_id
_entity_poly.type
_entity_poly.pdbx_seq_one_letter_code
_entity_poly.pdbx_strand_id
1 'polypeptide(L)'
;MASQQLTRTSVQAAADDEPVKESKASTTWTFQVPASFNFEYRSQNSLPPAPRMDALNSLVGVHPHLRLLEDNLPKTGLSESVPVFTAEVFDALPDTERPRQYGLLASDIAVGPPQSLNPNEEKLKSRIFYNVADPTSTFICGSQGSGKSHTLSTILENCLLPCDANRLPHPLCGLIFHYDTFISDTGGMPCEAAYLSSHKGVKVRVLCAPSNYYNIKRIYRSLPNVTVEMLQINQADLNTQRMLDLMAISSIKGGGLPLYLHIVSRILRDMRIKQQRTGATFDYAAFKAQVEQQDLSEAQTSGVKSPLTVGQQGINWELKAGQLTIVDLSCPCVTAEAACSLFNICLSLFLEQDATVGRVVALDEAHKYMNDSGDSVTLTESLLSVIRLQRHLGTRVILSTQEPTISPKLLDLCSTVIVHRFTSPAWFMVLKKHLAGVPIETLKKRRVIGSDENPDLDTDEISLSSNLDDLMTNIVELRTGEAILFCPSALIGTSKASNLSPTIFRRLGNGRMKIRVRLRLTEDGGRSIMAN
;
A
#
# COMPACT_ATOMS: atom_id res chain seq x y z
N MET A 1 14.26 -68.43 1.98
CA MET A 1 14.99 -69.51 1.29
C MET A 1 14.83 -69.24 -0.20
N ALA A 2 15.90 -68.90 -0.91
CA ALA A 2 16.83 -69.84 -1.58
C ALA A 2 16.09 -70.56 -2.73
N SER A 3 16.32 -70.28 -4.02
CA SER A 3 17.50 -69.84 -4.81
C SER A 3 18.57 -70.92 -5.03
N GLN A 4 18.69 -71.36 -6.30
CA GLN A 4 19.89 -71.84 -7.02
C GLN A 4 19.50 -71.97 -8.52
N GLN A 5 20.15 -71.30 -9.49
CA GLN A 5 21.48 -71.55 -10.10
C GLN A 5 21.51 -72.82 -10.98
N LEU A 6 22.14 -72.87 -12.16
CA LEU A 6 23.29 -72.11 -12.75
C LEU A 6 22.88 -71.46 -14.13
N THR A 7 23.71 -71.04 -15.13
CA THR A 7 25.17 -71.10 -15.41
C THR A 7 25.68 -70.02 -16.42
N ARG A 8 26.99 -69.75 -16.35
CA ARG A 8 28.02 -69.34 -17.37
C ARG A 8 27.75 -69.48 -18.90
N THR A 9 28.36 -68.75 -19.86
CA THR A 9 29.24 -67.52 -19.90
C THR A 9 29.45 -66.95 -21.34
N SER A 10 29.65 -65.61 -21.49
CA SER A 10 30.56 -64.88 -22.46
C SER A 10 30.38 -65.03 -24.00
N VAL A 11 30.86 -64.18 -24.95
CA VAL A 11 31.85 -63.06 -25.04
C VAL A 11 31.34 -61.87 -25.92
N GLN A 12 32.01 -60.71 -25.80
CA GLN A 12 31.85 -59.34 -26.34
C GLN A 12 31.71 -59.05 -27.88
N ALA A 13 31.36 -57.77 -28.14
CA ALA A 13 31.65 -56.91 -29.32
C ALA A 13 30.75 -57.05 -30.57
N ALA A 14 30.54 -56.01 -31.40
CA ALA A 14 31.09 -54.63 -31.40
C ALA A 14 29.96 -53.55 -31.52
N ALA A 15 30.33 -52.28 -31.65
CA ALA A 15 29.40 -51.15 -31.79
C ALA A 15 29.27 -50.67 -33.24
N ASP A 16 28.13 -50.05 -33.57
CA ASP A 16 28.00 -48.97 -34.56
C ASP A 16 26.72 -48.16 -34.21
N ASP A 17 26.69 -46.88 -34.55
CA ASP A 17 25.75 -45.88 -34.00
C ASP A 17 25.08 -45.09 -35.14
N GLU A 18 23.75 -45.23 -35.33
CA GLU A 18 22.96 -44.43 -36.28
C GLU A 18 21.66 -43.90 -35.64
N PRO A 19 21.36 -42.58 -35.74
CA PRO A 19 20.19 -41.98 -35.10
C PRO A 19 18.93 -42.06 -35.98
N VAL A 20 17.96 -42.88 -35.55
CA VAL A 20 16.62 -42.92 -36.16
C VAL A 20 15.86 -41.61 -35.88
N LYS A 21 15.31 -41.01 -36.94
CA LYS A 21 14.63 -39.69 -36.90
C LYS A 21 13.24 -39.77 -36.27
N GLU A 22 12.98 -38.95 -35.25
CA GLU A 22 11.61 -38.68 -34.78
C GLU A 22 10.80 -37.90 -35.84
N SER A 23 9.61 -38.41 -36.20
CA SER A 23 8.65 -37.71 -37.06
C SER A 23 7.68 -36.85 -36.23
N LYS A 24 8.00 -35.57 -36.06
CA LYS A 24 7.11 -34.60 -35.38
C LYS A 24 5.95 -34.19 -36.29
N ALA A 25 4.81 -34.87 -36.16
CA ALA A 25 3.54 -34.42 -36.73
C ALA A 25 3.01 -33.20 -35.96
N SER A 26 2.93 -32.04 -36.62
CA SER A 26 2.39 -30.80 -36.04
C SER A 26 0.91 -30.61 -36.42
N THR A 27 0.01 -30.84 -35.45
CA THR A 27 -1.43 -30.60 -35.63
C THR A 27 -1.75 -29.11 -35.48
N THR A 28 -1.72 -28.39 -36.60
CA THR A 28 -2.07 -26.96 -36.66
C THR A 28 -3.59 -26.76 -36.56
N TRP A 29 -4.07 -26.12 -35.49
CA TRP A 29 -5.47 -25.72 -35.35
C TRP A 29 -5.74 -24.38 -36.04
N THR A 30 -6.54 -24.39 -37.11
CA THR A 30 -7.03 -23.19 -37.80
C THR A 30 -8.41 -22.77 -37.28
N PHE A 31 -8.50 -21.58 -36.67
CA PHE A 31 -9.77 -20.95 -36.34
C PHE A 31 -10.32 -20.16 -37.54
N GLN A 32 -11.49 -20.55 -38.04
CA GLN A 32 -12.29 -19.69 -38.93
C GLN A 32 -13.24 -18.84 -38.08
N VAL A 33 -13.26 -17.52 -38.33
CA VAL A 33 -14.20 -16.59 -37.68
C VAL A 33 -15.40 -16.37 -38.61
N PRO A 34 -16.65 -16.64 -38.18
CA PRO A 34 -17.85 -16.36 -38.98
C PRO A 34 -18.07 -14.85 -39.16
N ALA A 35 -18.18 -14.40 -40.41
CA ALA A 35 -18.33 -12.99 -40.75
C ALA A 35 -19.80 -12.54 -40.83
N SER A 36 -20.47 -12.35 -39.68
CA SER A 36 -21.68 -11.51 -39.57
C SER A 36 -22.23 -11.36 -38.14
N PHE A 37 -21.75 -10.37 -37.38
CA PHE A 37 -22.51 -9.77 -36.26
C PHE A 37 -22.13 -8.30 -36.11
N ASN A 38 -23.03 -7.40 -36.52
CA ASN A 38 -22.82 -5.95 -36.33
C ASN A 38 -23.08 -5.59 -34.86
N PHE A 39 -22.07 -5.01 -34.21
CA PHE A 39 -22.22 -4.35 -32.92
C PHE A 39 -21.92 -2.86 -33.13
N GLU A 40 -22.90 -1.98 -32.93
CA GLU A 40 -22.71 -0.53 -33.08
C GLU A 40 -21.85 0.01 -31.93
N TYR A 41 -20.54 0.02 -32.13
CA TYR A 41 -19.61 0.59 -31.16
C TYR A 41 -19.65 2.13 -31.23
N ARG A 42 -20.49 2.74 -30.39
CA ARG A 42 -20.71 4.19 -30.34
C ARG A 42 -19.47 4.91 -29.80
N SER A 43 -18.51 5.18 -30.67
CA SER A 43 -17.17 5.68 -30.37
C SER A 43 -17.11 7.16 -29.95
N GLN A 44 -17.62 7.48 -28.75
CA GLN A 44 -17.31 8.74 -28.07
C GLN A 44 -16.04 8.62 -27.22
N ASN A 45 -14.91 8.39 -27.91
CA ASN A 45 -13.57 8.63 -27.39
C ASN A 45 -12.69 9.08 -28.56
N SER A 46 -12.66 10.39 -28.81
CA SER A 46 -11.67 10.99 -29.69
C SER A 46 -10.29 10.78 -29.06
N LEU A 47 -9.39 10.09 -29.77
CA LEU A 47 -7.97 10.08 -29.45
C LEU A 47 -7.48 11.53 -29.24
N PRO A 48 -6.65 11.82 -28.22
CA PRO A 48 -6.00 13.11 -28.15
C PRO A 48 -5.20 13.32 -29.44
N PRO A 49 -5.17 14.54 -30.01
CA PRO A 49 -4.43 14.78 -31.24
C PRO A 49 -2.95 14.45 -31.01
N ALA A 50 -2.36 13.69 -31.93
CA ALA A 50 -0.92 13.47 -31.94
C ALA A 50 -0.21 14.84 -31.94
N PRO A 51 0.90 15.00 -31.20
CA PRO A 51 1.57 16.29 -31.08
C PRO A 51 1.95 16.82 -32.47
N ARG A 52 1.53 18.05 -32.78
CA ARG A 52 1.75 18.67 -34.09
C ARG A 52 3.24 18.68 -34.44
N MET A 53 3.60 17.99 -35.52
CA MET A 53 4.96 18.02 -36.09
C MET A 53 5.38 19.40 -36.61
N ASP A 54 4.45 20.35 -36.70
CA ASP A 54 4.66 21.73 -37.18
C ASP A 54 5.69 22.51 -36.35
N ALA A 55 5.98 22.10 -35.11
CA ALA A 55 6.96 22.75 -34.22
C ALA A 55 8.43 22.36 -34.50
N LEU A 56 8.71 21.37 -35.37
CA LEU A 56 10.06 20.80 -35.55
C LEU A 56 10.99 21.54 -36.54
N ASN A 57 10.54 22.65 -37.15
CA ASN A 57 11.25 23.28 -38.27
C ASN A 57 12.09 24.53 -37.94
N SER A 58 12.15 24.98 -36.67
CA SER A 58 12.84 26.22 -36.27
C SER A 58 14.34 26.07 -35.95
N LEU A 59 14.87 24.84 -35.80
CA LEU A 59 16.26 24.58 -35.40
C LEU A 59 17.05 23.80 -36.47
N VAL A 60 17.57 24.54 -37.46
CA VAL A 60 18.51 24.03 -38.47
C VAL A 60 19.83 23.62 -37.78
N GLY A 61 20.30 22.39 -38.04
CA GLY A 61 21.62 21.90 -37.59
C GLY A 61 21.60 20.82 -36.51
N VAL A 62 20.49 20.60 -35.80
CA VAL A 62 20.40 19.55 -34.76
C VAL A 62 20.06 18.19 -35.38
N HIS A 63 20.94 17.20 -35.20
CA HIS A 63 20.80 15.83 -35.72
C HIS A 63 19.47 15.18 -35.27
N PRO A 64 18.75 14.39 -36.11
CA PRO A 64 17.44 13.85 -35.77
C PRO A 64 17.40 13.05 -34.47
N HIS A 65 18.43 12.24 -34.18
CA HIS A 65 18.50 11.50 -32.92
C HIS A 65 18.67 12.44 -31.71
N LEU A 66 19.35 13.59 -31.85
CA LEU A 66 19.51 14.56 -30.77
C LEU A 66 18.21 15.31 -30.45
N ARG A 67 17.23 15.31 -31.36
CA ARG A 67 15.85 15.80 -31.11
C ARG A 67 14.98 14.78 -30.37
N LEU A 68 15.36 13.49 -30.42
CA LEU A 68 14.73 12.39 -29.67
C LEU A 68 15.46 12.12 -28.33
N LEU A 69 16.73 12.51 -28.26
CA LEU A 69 17.60 12.52 -27.09
C LEU A 69 17.73 13.93 -26.50
N GLU A 70 16.81 14.85 -26.81
CA GLU A 70 16.64 16.01 -25.94
C GLU A 70 16.21 15.50 -24.58
N ASP A 71 16.97 15.85 -23.54
CA ASP A 71 16.66 15.44 -22.17
C ASP A 71 15.24 15.87 -21.80
N ASN A 72 14.34 14.88 -21.76
CA ASN A 72 13.00 14.97 -21.18
C ASN A 72 13.04 14.95 -19.63
N LEU A 73 14.21 15.23 -19.05
CA LEU A 73 14.30 15.89 -17.75
C LEU A 73 13.41 17.13 -17.82
N PRO A 74 12.33 17.25 -17.01
CA PRO A 74 11.35 18.30 -17.20
C PRO A 74 11.94 19.67 -16.84
N LYS A 75 12.35 20.43 -17.86
CA LYS A 75 13.04 21.72 -17.72
C LYS A 75 12.17 22.80 -17.06
N THR A 76 10.85 22.65 -17.15
CA THR A 76 9.81 23.22 -16.26
C THR A 76 8.61 22.28 -16.34
N GLY A 77 8.31 21.51 -15.28
CA GLY A 77 7.15 20.61 -15.29
C GLY A 77 7.12 19.56 -14.19
N LEU A 78 6.01 19.49 -13.45
CA LEU A 78 5.64 18.34 -12.61
C LEU A 78 5.15 17.15 -13.46
N SER A 79 6.03 16.61 -14.32
CA SER A 79 5.76 15.46 -15.20
C SER A 79 5.72 14.10 -14.46
N GLU A 80 6.18 14.09 -13.21
CA GLU A 80 6.14 12.92 -12.33
C GLU A 80 5.37 13.23 -11.05
N SER A 81 4.69 12.21 -10.51
CA SER A 81 3.98 12.27 -9.23
C SER A 81 4.94 12.56 -8.06
N VAL A 82 5.02 13.82 -7.63
CA VAL A 82 5.80 14.29 -6.48
C VAL A 82 4.96 14.17 -5.19
N PRO A 83 5.28 13.27 -4.24
CA PRO A 83 4.46 13.07 -3.05
C PRO A 83 4.54 14.22 -2.04
N VAL A 84 5.70 14.88 -1.95
CA VAL A 84 5.99 15.92 -0.96
C VAL A 84 6.79 17.05 -1.61
N PHE A 85 6.49 18.30 -1.25
CA PHE A 85 7.22 19.48 -1.73
C PHE A 85 7.34 20.59 -0.67
N THR A 86 8.41 21.39 -0.72
CA THR A 86 8.61 22.54 0.18
C THR A 86 7.91 23.81 -0.30
N ALA A 87 7.73 24.78 0.61
CA ALA A 87 7.19 26.10 0.25
C ALA A 87 8.02 26.81 -0.83
N GLU A 88 9.36 26.73 -0.78
CA GLU A 88 10.24 27.30 -1.80
C GLU A 88 9.91 26.79 -3.21
N VAL A 89 9.65 25.48 -3.33
CA VAL A 89 9.23 24.87 -4.60
C VAL A 89 7.82 25.30 -4.99
N PHE A 90 6.89 25.36 -4.05
CA PHE A 90 5.52 25.81 -4.32
C PHE A 90 5.48 27.26 -4.82
N ASP A 91 6.24 28.15 -4.19
CA ASP A 91 6.32 29.58 -4.53
C ASP A 91 7.00 29.79 -5.90
N ALA A 92 7.94 28.91 -6.29
CA ALA A 92 8.63 28.94 -7.58
C ALA A 92 7.91 28.20 -8.73
N LEU A 93 6.91 27.35 -8.45
CA LEU A 93 6.11 26.65 -9.47
C LEU A 93 5.06 27.58 -10.12
N PRO A 94 4.88 27.55 -11.45
CA PRO A 94 3.77 28.22 -12.12
C PRO A 94 2.40 27.72 -11.65
N ASP A 95 1.39 28.59 -11.62
CA ASP A 95 0.03 28.25 -11.17
C ASP A 95 -0.64 27.12 -11.98
N THR A 96 -0.21 26.91 -13.22
CA THR A 96 -0.64 25.80 -14.08
C THR A 96 -0.03 24.45 -13.72
N GLU A 97 1.11 24.45 -13.04
CA GLU A 97 1.85 23.23 -12.64
C GLU A 97 1.59 22.87 -11.16
N ARG A 98 1.25 23.84 -10.30
CA ARG A 98 0.96 23.63 -8.88
C ARG A 98 -0.07 22.48 -8.68
N PRO A 99 0.19 21.52 -7.76
CA PRO A 99 -0.73 20.41 -7.51
C PRO A 99 -2.15 20.89 -7.20
N ARG A 100 -3.15 20.30 -7.87
CA ARG A 100 -4.56 20.73 -7.73
C ARG A 100 -5.12 20.49 -6.33
N GLN A 101 -4.59 19.50 -5.61
CA GLN A 101 -4.91 19.22 -4.22
C GLN A 101 -3.62 18.96 -3.43
N TYR A 102 -3.46 19.62 -2.28
CA TYR A 102 -2.32 19.46 -1.39
C TYR A 102 -2.69 19.96 0.01
N GLY A 103 -1.99 19.49 1.03
CA GLY A 103 -2.14 20.00 2.40
C GLY A 103 -0.82 20.09 3.16
N LEU A 104 -0.75 21.01 4.11
CA LEU A 104 0.40 21.16 5.00
C LEU A 104 0.59 19.86 5.79
N LEU A 105 1.79 19.31 5.77
CA LEU A 105 2.17 18.10 6.51
C LEU A 105 3.00 18.47 7.74
N ALA A 106 4.03 19.29 7.54
CA ALA A 106 5.07 19.54 8.53
C ALA A 106 5.78 20.88 8.33
N SER A 107 6.64 21.23 9.28
CA SER A 107 7.78 22.12 9.07
C SER A 107 9.06 21.29 8.97
N ASP A 108 9.99 21.69 8.11
CA ASP A 108 11.40 21.39 8.29
C ASP A 108 11.88 21.98 9.64
N ILE A 109 12.73 21.25 10.36
CA ILE A 109 13.39 21.66 11.60
C ILE A 109 14.88 21.31 11.62
N ALA A 110 15.47 20.96 10.47
CA ALA A 110 16.92 20.86 10.27
C ALA A 110 17.55 22.26 10.11
N VAL A 111 16.80 23.21 9.55
CA VAL A 111 17.06 24.64 9.76
C VAL A 111 16.85 24.94 11.25
N GLY A 112 17.85 25.55 11.89
CA GLY A 112 17.86 25.83 13.33
C GLY A 112 16.75 26.81 13.78
N PRO A 113 16.70 27.16 15.08
CA PRO A 113 15.78 28.19 15.55
C PRO A 113 15.99 29.49 14.75
N PRO A 114 14.90 30.15 14.29
CA PRO A 114 14.98 31.27 13.35
C PRO A 114 15.91 32.37 13.86
N GLN A 115 16.95 32.67 13.08
CA GLN A 115 17.96 33.69 13.42
C GLN A 115 17.65 35.05 12.76
N SER A 116 16.64 35.12 11.90
CA SER A 116 16.25 36.38 11.27
C SER A 116 15.44 37.29 12.19
N LEU A 117 15.35 38.57 11.79
CA LEU A 117 14.50 39.58 12.41
C LEU A 117 12.98 39.28 12.26
N ASN A 118 12.60 38.36 11.36
CA ASN A 118 11.22 37.99 11.04
C ASN A 118 10.98 36.48 11.29
N PRO A 119 10.89 36.01 12.56
CA PRO A 119 10.78 34.58 12.88
C PRO A 119 9.47 33.91 12.42
N ASN A 120 8.51 34.66 11.88
CA ASN A 120 7.36 34.12 11.16
C ASN A 120 7.69 33.79 9.69
N GLU A 121 8.50 34.61 9.02
CA GLU A 121 8.79 34.48 7.59
C GLU A 121 9.64 33.23 7.29
N GLU A 122 10.62 32.93 8.15
CA GLU A 122 11.37 31.67 8.10
C GLU A 122 10.45 30.45 8.31
N LYS A 123 9.45 30.54 9.20
CA LYS A 123 8.44 29.48 9.41
C LYS A 123 7.47 29.32 8.23
N LEU A 124 7.27 30.34 7.39
CA LEU A 124 6.53 30.20 6.13
C LEU A 124 7.38 29.46 5.09
N LYS A 125 8.68 29.73 5.05
CA LYS A 125 9.64 29.08 4.13
C LYS A 125 9.93 27.63 4.49
N SER A 126 9.90 27.26 5.78
CA SER A 126 10.14 25.89 6.25
C SER A 126 8.96 24.91 6.06
N ARG A 127 7.81 25.35 5.54
CA ARG A 127 6.63 24.46 5.37
C ARG A 127 6.89 23.35 4.34
N ILE A 128 6.38 22.17 4.66
CA ILE A 128 6.39 20.96 3.83
C ILE A 128 4.95 20.53 3.57
N PHE A 129 4.58 20.40 2.30
CA PHE A 129 3.24 20.03 1.84
C PHE A 129 3.22 18.60 1.30
N TYR A 130 2.13 17.88 1.57
CA TYR A 130 1.81 16.57 1.00
C TYR A 130 0.88 16.74 -0.20
N ASN A 131 1.20 16.09 -1.31
CA ASN A 131 0.40 16.09 -2.53
C ASN A 131 -0.78 15.13 -2.38
N VAL A 132 -1.99 15.65 -2.55
CA VAL A 132 -3.26 14.90 -2.46
C VAL A 132 -3.90 14.72 -3.85
N ALA A 133 -3.40 15.39 -4.88
CA ALA A 133 -3.83 15.19 -6.25
C ALA A 133 -3.38 13.82 -6.79
N ASP A 134 -2.12 13.45 -6.55
CA ASP A 134 -1.55 12.20 -7.08
C ASP A 134 -1.73 10.98 -6.15
N PRO A 135 -1.91 9.76 -6.70
CA PRO A 135 -1.88 8.52 -5.92
C PRO A 135 -0.48 8.15 -5.42
N THR A 136 -0.32 8.13 -4.10
CA THR A 136 0.95 7.95 -3.36
C THR A 136 0.88 6.81 -2.33
N SER A 137 2.04 6.22 -2.04
CA SER A 137 2.24 5.17 -1.04
C SER A 137 3.14 5.69 0.09
N THR A 138 2.68 5.60 1.34
CA THR A 138 3.35 6.21 2.49
C THR A 138 3.46 5.23 3.67
N PHE A 139 4.69 4.97 4.12
CA PHE A 139 4.99 4.13 5.28
C PHE A 139 5.31 5.01 6.50
N ILE A 140 4.77 4.68 7.68
CA ILE A 140 4.94 5.42 8.93
C ILE A 140 5.36 4.42 10.02
N CYS A 141 6.54 4.63 10.61
CA CYS A 141 7.04 3.76 11.69
C CYS A 141 7.65 4.52 12.87
N GLY A 142 7.83 3.83 14.00
CA GLY A 142 8.27 4.40 15.28
C GLY A 142 7.58 3.80 16.50
N SER A 143 8.15 3.96 17.69
CA SER A 143 7.62 3.38 18.93
C SER A 143 6.20 3.89 19.27
N GLN A 144 5.51 3.22 20.18
CA GLN A 144 4.31 3.76 20.83
C GLN A 144 4.57 5.19 21.36
N GLY A 145 3.57 6.08 21.25
CA GLY A 145 3.64 7.47 21.71
C GLY A 145 4.61 8.40 20.95
N SER A 146 5.21 7.95 19.84
CA SER A 146 6.18 8.74 19.06
C SER A 146 5.56 9.75 18.09
N GLY A 147 4.31 9.54 17.68
CA GLY A 147 3.56 10.45 16.78
C GLY A 147 2.94 9.79 15.54
N LYS A 148 3.12 8.47 15.31
CA LYS A 148 2.61 7.79 14.10
C LYS A 148 1.13 8.03 13.79
N SER A 149 0.24 7.74 14.75
CA SER A 149 -1.22 7.83 14.59
C SER A 149 -1.67 9.28 14.32
N HIS A 150 -0.97 10.25 14.92
CA HIS A 150 -1.14 11.67 14.66
C HIS A 150 -0.73 12.04 13.22
N THR A 151 0.38 11.51 12.71
CA THR A 151 0.82 11.70 11.32
C THR A 151 -0.14 11.05 10.33
N LEU A 152 -0.58 9.81 10.60
CA LEU A 152 -1.61 9.13 9.83
C LEU A 152 -2.89 9.98 9.77
N SER A 153 -3.37 10.45 10.92
CA SER A 153 -4.56 11.30 11.02
C SER A 153 -4.36 12.66 10.34
N THR A 154 -3.15 13.23 10.35
CA THR A 154 -2.83 14.50 9.66
C THR A 154 -2.87 14.34 8.13
N ILE A 155 -2.37 13.22 7.60
CA ILE A 155 -2.48 12.91 6.16
C ILE A 155 -3.95 12.62 5.79
N LEU A 156 -4.69 11.90 6.63
CA LEU A 156 -6.13 11.68 6.43
C LEU A 156 -6.94 12.99 6.50
N GLU A 157 -6.61 13.93 7.39
CA GLU A 157 -7.22 15.25 7.44
C GLU A 157 -7.01 16.00 6.10
N ASN A 158 -5.79 15.98 5.57
CA ASN A 158 -5.47 16.53 4.25
C ASN A 158 -6.17 15.81 3.08
N CYS A 159 -6.57 14.54 3.25
CA CYS A 159 -7.30 13.75 2.25
C CYS A 159 -8.83 13.92 2.31
N LEU A 160 -9.40 14.19 3.49
CA LEU A 160 -10.83 14.08 3.76
C LEU A 160 -11.52 15.41 4.08
N LEU A 161 -10.78 16.41 4.56
CA LEU A 161 -11.34 17.64 5.12
C LEU A 161 -10.76 18.89 4.44
N PRO A 162 -11.56 19.66 3.68
CA PRO A 162 -11.16 21.01 3.26
C PRO A 162 -11.00 21.93 4.47
N CYS A 163 -9.84 22.56 4.62
CA CYS A 163 -9.52 23.45 5.74
C CYS A 163 -8.38 24.43 5.38
N ASP A 164 -8.13 25.43 6.22
CA ASP A 164 -7.09 26.46 5.99
C ASP A 164 -5.66 25.90 5.86
N ALA A 165 -5.43 24.66 6.30
CA ALA A 165 -4.17 23.96 6.13
C ALA A 165 -3.98 23.32 4.74
N ASN A 166 -5.00 23.32 3.87
CA ASN A 166 -4.95 22.64 2.58
C ASN A 166 -5.75 23.32 1.45
N ARG A 167 -5.61 22.78 0.25
CA ARG A 167 -6.47 23.03 -0.90
C ARG A 167 -7.05 21.69 -1.33
N LEU A 168 -8.32 21.43 -1.02
CA LEU A 168 -8.99 20.15 -1.29
C LEU A 168 -10.36 20.36 -1.97
N PRO A 169 -10.40 20.67 -3.29
CA PRO A 169 -11.66 20.86 -4.01
C PRO A 169 -12.50 19.57 -4.14
N HIS A 170 -11.86 18.40 -4.09
CA HIS A 170 -12.49 17.08 -4.19
C HIS A 170 -11.98 16.18 -3.05
N PRO A 171 -12.67 16.20 -1.88
CA PRO A 171 -12.35 15.30 -0.77
C PRO A 171 -12.43 13.84 -1.17
N LEU A 172 -11.47 13.04 -0.67
CA LEU A 172 -11.39 11.62 -0.94
C LEU A 172 -12.45 10.85 -0.12
N CYS A 173 -12.64 9.57 -0.45
CA CYS A 173 -13.27 8.59 0.43
C CYS A 173 -12.17 7.77 1.12
N GLY A 174 -12.29 7.59 2.43
CA GLY A 174 -11.32 6.87 3.27
C GLY A 174 -11.76 5.48 3.69
N LEU A 175 -10.83 4.55 3.74
CA LEU A 175 -10.94 3.22 4.37
C LEU A 175 -9.80 3.03 5.37
N ILE A 176 -10.09 2.66 6.61
CA ILE A 176 -9.11 2.29 7.63
C ILE A 176 -9.34 0.84 8.07
N PHE A 177 -8.24 0.11 8.26
CA PHE A 177 -8.22 -1.16 8.98
C PHE A 177 -7.61 -0.97 10.37
N HIS A 178 -8.39 -1.29 11.41
CA HIS A 178 -8.00 -1.20 12.80
C HIS A 178 -8.39 -2.48 13.55
N TYR A 179 -7.46 -2.99 14.35
CA TYR A 179 -7.61 -4.20 15.16
C TYR A 179 -6.74 -4.07 16.40
N ASP A 180 -7.37 -4.08 17.57
CA ASP A 180 -6.71 -4.12 18.87
C ASP A 180 -7.04 -5.41 19.63
N THR A 181 -6.08 -5.89 20.42
CA THR A 181 -6.23 -7.02 21.33
C THR A 181 -6.57 -6.57 22.74
N PHE A 182 -6.32 -5.31 23.10
CA PHE A 182 -6.55 -4.76 24.45
C PHE A 182 -7.98 -4.21 24.62
N ILE A 183 -8.95 -5.13 24.67
CA ILE A 183 -10.38 -4.84 24.84
C ILE A 183 -10.94 -5.66 26.00
N SER A 184 -11.93 -5.12 26.71
CA SER A 184 -12.75 -5.86 27.66
C SER A 184 -14.24 -5.54 27.45
N ASP A 185 -15.12 -6.34 28.06
CA ASP A 185 -16.57 -6.06 28.08
C ASP A 185 -16.92 -4.72 28.74
N THR A 186 -15.97 -4.08 29.44
CA THR A 186 -16.14 -2.79 30.12
C THR A 186 -15.30 -1.64 29.52
N GLY A 187 -14.30 -1.92 28.67
CA GLY A 187 -13.32 -0.92 28.24
C GLY A 187 -12.62 -1.20 26.91
N GLY A 188 -12.03 -0.15 26.35
CA GLY A 188 -11.37 -0.12 25.04
C GLY A 188 -11.28 1.33 24.56
N MET A 189 -10.45 1.61 23.56
CA MET A 189 -10.31 2.93 22.94
C MET A 189 -10.82 2.90 21.50
N PRO A 190 -11.40 4.00 20.97
CA PRO A 190 -11.68 4.10 19.55
C PRO A 190 -10.35 4.28 18.76
N CYS A 191 -10.33 3.87 17.49
CA CYS A 191 -9.23 4.19 16.58
C CYS A 191 -8.95 5.71 16.56
N GLU A 192 -7.69 6.14 16.66
CA GLU A 192 -7.32 7.57 16.79
C GLU A 192 -7.77 8.44 15.59
N ALA A 193 -7.93 7.83 14.42
CA ALA A 193 -8.48 8.50 13.24
C ALA A 193 -9.99 8.81 13.37
N ALA A 194 -10.72 8.14 14.26
CA ALA A 194 -12.12 8.41 14.51
C ALA A 194 -12.36 9.82 15.07
N TYR A 195 -11.39 10.41 15.77
CA TYR A 195 -11.46 11.81 16.25
C TYR A 195 -11.56 12.84 15.10
N LEU A 196 -11.28 12.46 13.84
CA LEU A 196 -11.55 13.30 12.67
C LEU A 196 -13.05 13.69 12.56
N SER A 197 -13.93 12.85 13.11
CA SER A 197 -15.38 13.09 13.17
C SER A 197 -15.81 14.31 13.99
N SER A 198 -14.95 14.82 14.88
CA SER A 198 -15.20 16.08 15.60
C SER A 198 -15.42 17.26 14.65
N HIS A 199 -14.80 17.24 13.46
CA HIS A 199 -15.05 18.25 12.45
C HIS A 199 -16.26 17.90 11.58
N LYS A 200 -17.25 18.81 11.51
CA LYS A 200 -18.53 18.65 10.79
C LYS A 200 -18.41 18.31 9.29
N GLY A 201 -17.24 18.57 8.69
CA GLY A 201 -16.92 18.22 7.30
C GLY A 201 -16.58 16.74 7.07
N VAL A 202 -16.32 15.96 8.12
CA VAL A 202 -15.97 14.53 8.02
C VAL A 202 -17.09 13.68 8.64
N LYS A 203 -17.49 12.62 7.93
CA LYS A 203 -18.42 11.61 8.46
C LYS A 203 -17.68 10.32 8.70
N VAL A 204 -17.73 9.79 9.91
CA VAL A 204 -17.06 8.52 10.24
C VAL A 204 -18.08 7.40 10.33
N ARG A 205 -17.80 6.29 9.66
CA ARG A 205 -18.60 5.07 9.68
C ARG A 205 -17.75 3.93 10.22
N VAL A 206 -18.21 3.24 11.25
CA VAL A 206 -17.50 2.12 11.87
C VAL A 206 -18.22 0.84 11.50
N LEU A 207 -17.52 -0.07 10.83
CA LEU A 207 -17.96 -1.41 10.50
C LEU A 207 -17.27 -2.39 11.45
N CYS A 208 -18.02 -3.05 12.34
CA CYS A 208 -17.43 -3.93 13.34
C CYS A 208 -18.01 -5.35 13.32
N ALA A 209 -17.26 -6.31 13.85
CA ALA A 209 -17.73 -7.69 13.99
C ALA A 209 -19.11 -7.74 14.70
N PRO A 210 -20.12 -8.48 14.18
CA PRO A 210 -21.46 -8.53 14.79
C PRO A 210 -21.45 -8.93 16.27
N SER A 211 -20.51 -9.80 16.65
CA SER A 211 -20.24 -10.27 18.02
C SER A 211 -19.83 -9.17 19.01
N ASN A 212 -19.23 -8.05 18.57
CA ASN A 212 -18.78 -6.96 19.45
C ASN A 212 -19.57 -5.64 19.29
N TYR A 213 -20.67 -5.67 18.51
CA TYR A 213 -21.39 -4.47 18.09
C TYR A 213 -21.72 -3.49 19.22
N TYR A 214 -22.27 -3.99 20.34
CA TYR A 214 -22.69 -3.13 21.45
C TYR A 214 -21.51 -2.49 22.20
N ASN A 215 -20.37 -3.18 22.29
CA ASN A 215 -19.16 -2.64 22.92
C ASN A 215 -18.52 -1.55 22.03
N ILE A 216 -18.36 -1.80 20.72
CA ILE A 216 -17.87 -0.79 19.77
C ILE A 216 -18.81 0.41 19.73
N LYS A 217 -20.13 0.19 19.67
CA LYS A 217 -21.14 1.27 19.73
C LYS A 217 -21.09 2.07 21.03
N ARG A 218 -20.65 1.47 22.16
CA ARG A 218 -20.40 2.17 23.43
C ARG A 218 -19.10 2.97 23.39
N ILE A 219 -18.01 2.39 22.90
CA ILE A 219 -16.67 3.01 22.81
C ILE A 219 -16.71 4.28 21.94
N TYR A 220 -17.36 4.22 20.78
CA TYR A 220 -17.45 5.35 19.85
C TYR A 220 -18.58 6.35 20.17
N ARG A 221 -19.38 6.12 21.24
CA ARG A 221 -20.57 6.93 21.56
C ARG A 221 -20.25 8.39 21.91
N SER A 222 -19.04 8.67 22.39
CA SER A 222 -18.58 10.02 22.76
C SER A 222 -18.26 10.90 21.54
N LEU A 223 -18.09 10.32 20.36
CA LEU A 223 -17.67 11.02 19.15
C LEU A 223 -18.90 11.51 18.35
N PRO A 224 -18.97 12.79 17.95
CA PRO A 224 -20.02 13.28 17.05
C PRO A 224 -19.83 12.72 15.64
N ASN A 225 -20.85 12.76 14.78
CA ASN A 225 -20.74 12.35 13.37
C ASN A 225 -20.26 10.91 13.10
N VAL A 226 -20.30 10.01 14.10
CA VAL A 226 -20.00 8.58 13.94
C VAL A 226 -21.28 7.75 13.78
N THR A 227 -21.32 6.86 12.76
CA THR A 227 -22.33 5.79 12.65
C THR A 227 -21.66 4.43 12.85
N VAL A 228 -22.26 3.55 13.69
CA VAL A 228 -21.72 2.20 13.96
C VAL A 228 -22.67 1.13 13.43
N GLU A 229 -22.15 0.27 12.56
CA GLU A 229 -22.86 -0.76 11.80
C GLU A 229 -22.16 -2.13 11.95
N MET A 230 -22.92 -3.22 11.79
CA MET A 230 -22.37 -4.57 11.84
C MET A 230 -21.78 -4.96 10.47
N LEU A 231 -20.58 -5.54 10.46
CA LEU A 231 -19.96 -6.09 9.26
C LEU A 231 -20.77 -7.29 8.75
N GLN A 232 -21.58 -7.07 7.71
CA GLN A 232 -22.32 -8.10 6.98
C GLN A 232 -22.02 -8.00 5.49
N ILE A 233 -21.48 -9.08 4.92
CA ILE A 233 -21.17 -9.20 3.50
C ILE A 233 -22.46 -9.60 2.77
N ASN A 234 -22.80 -8.95 1.65
CA ASN A 234 -23.96 -9.33 0.86
C ASN A 234 -23.71 -10.69 0.18
N GLN A 235 -24.73 -11.53 0.04
CA GLN A 235 -24.64 -12.70 -0.83
C GLN A 235 -24.23 -12.32 -2.27
N ALA A 236 -24.66 -11.16 -2.77
CA ALA A 236 -24.26 -10.64 -4.08
C ALA A 236 -22.77 -10.23 -4.17
N ASP A 237 -22.13 -9.90 -3.05
CA ASP A 237 -20.72 -9.50 -2.97
C ASP A 237 -19.77 -10.71 -3.07
N LEU A 238 -20.29 -11.92 -2.79
CA LEU A 238 -19.49 -13.15 -2.77
C LEU A 238 -19.07 -13.55 -4.19
N ASN A 239 -17.76 -13.65 -4.38
CA ASN A 239 -17.15 -14.21 -5.58
C ASN A 239 -16.23 -15.38 -5.19
N THR A 240 -15.71 -16.12 -6.18
CA THR A 240 -14.87 -17.30 -5.93
C THR A 240 -13.67 -16.98 -5.02
N GLN A 241 -12.99 -15.83 -5.20
CA GLN A 241 -11.85 -15.47 -4.35
C GLN A 241 -12.31 -15.12 -2.92
N ARG A 242 -13.31 -14.25 -2.76
CA ARG A 242 -13.84 -13.87 -1.45
C ARG A 242 -14.35 -15.06 -0.63
N MET A 243 -14.92 -16.08 -1.29
CA MET A 243 -15.33 -17.31 -0.61
C MET A 243 -14.12 -18.16 -0.17
N LEU A 244 -13.04 -18.20 -0.95
CA LEU A 244 -11.79 -18.87 -0.55
C LEU A 244 -11.11 -18.13 0.62
N ASP A 245 -11.10 -16.79 0.60
CA ASP A 245 -10.61 -15.93 1.68
C ASP A 245 -11.43 -16.17 2.98
N LEU A 246 -12.76 -16.23 2.90
CA LEU A 246 -13.65 -16.49 4.05
C LEU A 246 -13.47 -17.87 4.69
N MET A 247 -12.85 -18.82 3.99
CA MET A 247 -12.53 -20.16 4.51
C MET A 247 -11.08 -20.26 5.02
N ALA A 248 -10.35 -19.14 5.14
CA ALA A 248 -8.97 -19.04 5.65
C ALA A 248 -7.98 -20.01 4.97
N ILE A 249 -8.19 -20.29 3.68
CA ILE A 249 -7.48 -21.34 2.93
C ILE A 249 -5.97 -21.06 2.82
N SER A 250 -5.58 -19.80 2.83
CA SER A 250 -4.18 -19.36 2.78
C SER A 250 -3.35 -19.84 3.98
N SER A 251 -3.99 -20.17 5.11
CA SER A 251 -3.31 -20.62 6.33
C SER A 251 -2.56 -21.97 6.20
N ILE A 252 -2.85 -22.77 5.17
CA ILE A 252 -2.34 -24.14 5.00
C ILE A 252 -0.90 -24.12 4.46
N LYS A 253 0.08 -23.81 5.31
CA LYS A 253 1.51 -23.88 4.95
C LYS A 253 1.98 -25.32 4.73
N GLY A 254 2.58 -25.58 3.57
CA GLY A 254 3.43 -26.76 3.32
C GLY A 254 2.74 -28.05 2.90
N GLY A 255 1.40 -28.11 2.88
CA GLY A 255 0.63 -29.21 2.32
C GLY A 255 0.09 -28.87 0.92
N GLY A 256 0.02 -29.86 0.02
CA GLY A 256 -0.80 -29.73 -1.18
C GLY A 256 -2.27 -29.51 -0.82
N LEU A 257 -2.99 -28.74 -1.63
CA LEU A 257 -4.36 -28.29 -1.32
C LEU A 257 -5.26 -29.49 -0.93
N PRO A 258 -5.79 -29.54 0.31
CA PRO A 258 -6.59 -30.68 0.75
C PRO A 258 -7.75 -31.01 -0.19
N LEU A 259 -8.08 -32.30 -0.30
CA LEU A 259 -9.09 -32.81 -1.24
C LEU A 259 -10.46 -32.12 -1.09
N TYR A 260 -10.86 -31.75 0.13
CA TYR A 260 -12.10 -31.01 0.36
C TYR A 260 -12.10 -29.61 -0.29
N LEU A 261 -10.94 -28.95 -0.40
CA LEU A 261 -10.80 -27.67 -1.08
C LEU A 261 -10.76 -27.81 -2.61
N HIS A 262 -10.31 -28.94 -3.15
CA HIS A 262 -10.50 -29.24 -4.56
C HIS A 262 -11.99 -29.45 -4.88
N ILE A 263 -12.74 -30.10 -4.00
CA ILE A 263 -14.20 -30.26 -4.11
C ILE A 263 -14.90 -28.88 -4.03
N VAL A 264 -14.60 -28.06 -3.01
CA VAL A 264 -15.18 -26.72 -2.87
C VAL A 264 -14.80 -25.80 -4.04
N SER A 265 -13.56 -25.82 -4.50
CA SER A 265 -13.12 -25.04 -5.68
C SER A 265 -13.83 -25.46 -6.95
N ARG A 266 -14.12 -26.77 -7.11
CA ARG A 266 -14.95 -27.28 -8.20
C ARG A 266 -16.39 -26.77 -8.09
N ILE A 267 -17.03 -26.85 -6.92
CA ILE A 267 -18.39 -26.34 -6.71
C ILE A 267 -18.46 -24.84 -7.04
N LEU A 268 -17.50 -24.04 -6.57
CA LEU A 268 -17.42 -22.60 -6.88
C LEU A 268 -17.22 -22.33 -8.38
N ARG A 269 -16.43 -23.16 -9.08
CA ARG A 269 -16.23 -23.07 -10.54
C ARG A 269 -17.50 -23.45 -11.32
N ASP A 270 -18.16 -24.53 -10.95
CA ASP A 270 -19.40 -24.99 -11.59
C ASP A 270 -20.54 -23.99 -11.35
N MET A 271 -20.59 -23.36 -10.17
CA MET A 271 -21.50 -22.24 -9.88
C MET A 271 -21.16 -20.97 -10.68
N ARG A 272 -19.87 -20.62 -10.83
CA ARG A 272 -19.45 -19.48 -11.68
C ARG A 272 -19.83 -19.68 -13.14
N ILE A 273 -19.72 -20.91 -13.66
CA ILE A 273 -20.16 -21.26 -15.02
C ILE A 273 -21.69 -21.13 -15.17
N LYS A 274 -22.47 -21.51 -14.14
CA LYS A 274 -23.92 -21.27 -14.11
C LYS A 274 -24.26 -19.78 -14.13
N GLN A 275 -23.63 -18.97 -13.26
CA GLN A 275 -23.81 -17.50 -13.20
C GLN A 275 -23.52 -16.83 -14.55
N GLN A 276 -22.42 -17.19 -15.21
CA GLN A 276 -22.07 -16.64 -16.53
C GLN A 276 -23.08 -16.97 -17.64
N ARG A 277 -23.92 -18.00 -17.47
CA ARG A 277 -24.99 -18.37 -18.41
C ARG A 277 -26.35 -17.73 -18.09
N THR A 278 -26.60 -17.39 -16.82
CA THR A 278 -27.89 -16.88 -16.35
C THR A 278 -27.90 -15.38 -16.02
N GLY A 279 -26.73 -14.75 -15.88
CA GLY A 279 -26.59 -13.39 -15.37
C GLY A 279 -26.88 -13.27 -13.86
N ALA A 280 -27.08 -14.37 -13.15
CA ALA A 280 -27.42 -14.38 -11.74
C ALA A 280 -26.21 -14.08 -10.84
N THR A 281 -26.49 -13.53 -9.65
CA THR A 281 -25.52 -13.34 -8.56
C THR A 281 -25.11 -14.68 -7.93
N PHE A 282 -24.19 -14.63 -6.96
CA PHE A 282 -23.82 -15.81 -6.19
C PHE A 282 -24.99 -16.31 -5.32
N ASP A 283 -25.04 -17.61 -5.09
CA ASP A 283 -26.05 -18.26 -4.24
C ASP A 283 -25.38 -18.99 -3.08
N TYR A 284 -25.39 -18.38 -1.90
CA TYR A 284 -24.75 -18.95 -0.71
C TYR A 284 -25.54 -20.14 -0.15
N ALA A 285 -26.87 -20.15 -0.29
CA ALA A 285 -27.70 -21.27 0.14
C ALA A 285 -27.47 -22.50 -0.75
N ALA A 286 -27.47 -22.32 -2.08
CA ALA A 286 -27.14 -23.40 -3.01
C ALA A 286 -25.67 -23.82 -2.93
N PHE A 287 -24.73 -22.91 -2.66
CA PHE A 287 -23.34 -23.27 -2.37
C PHE A 287 -23.25 -24.18 -1.14
N LYS A 288 -23.79 -23.72 -0.01
CA LYS A 288 -23.79 -24.46 1.26
C LYS A 288 -24.42 -25.84 1.09
N ALA A 289 -25.59 -25.94 0.45
CA ALA A 289 -26.25 -27.21 0.17
C ALA A 289 -25.42 -28.14 -0.73
N GLN A 290 -24.72 -27.62 -1.75
CA GLN A 290 -23.82 -28.43 -2.59
C GLN A 290 -22.57 -28.93 -1.85
N VAL A 291 -22.14 -28.24 -0.78
CA VAL A 291 -21.02 -28.66 0.09
C VAL A 291 -21.49 -29.64 1.18
N GLU A 292 -22.67 -29.43 1.77
CA GLU A 292 -23.29 -30.36 2.73
C GLU A 292 -23.74 -31.69 2.06
N GLN A 293 -23.79 -31.74 0.73
CA GLN A 293 -24.00 -32.96 -0.08
C GLN A 293 -22.71 -33.74 -0.39
N GLN A 294 -21.55 -33.32 0.11
CA GLN A 294 -20.28 -34.02 -0.06
C GLN A 294 -19.90 -34.74 1.24
N ASP A 295 -19.26 -35.93 1.14
CA ASP A 295 -18.71 -36.66 2.29
C ASP A 295 -17.48 -35.96 2.89
N LEU A 296 -17.72 -34.84 3.56
CA LEU A 296 -16.75 -34.05 4.30
C LEU A 296 -16.99 -34.20 5.80
N SER A 297 -15.94 -34.38 6.58
CA SER A 297 -16.06 -34.53 8.03
C SER A 297 -16.54 -33.24 8.70
N GLU A 298 -17.09 -33.32 9.92
CA GLU A 298 -17.52 -32.13 10.68
C GLU A 298 -16.38 -31.11 10.90
N ALA A 299 -15.13 -31.58 10.94
CA ALA A 299 -13.93 -30.75 11.04
C ALA A 299 -13.52 -30.07 9.71
N GLN A 300 -14.14 -30.45 8.58
CA GLN A 300 -13.96 -29.80 7.27
C GLN A 300 -15.16 -28.91 6.90
N THR A 301 -16.37 -29.26 7.33
CA THR A 301 -17.56 -28.39 7.18
C THR A 301 -17.59 -27.25 8.20
N SER A 302 -16.86 -27.35 9.32
CA SER A 302 -16.66 -26.25 10.28
C SER A 302 -16.05 -25.00 9.64
N GLY A 303 -15.11 -25.14 8.70
CA GLY A 303 -14.52 -24.01 7.97
C GLY A 303 -15.50 -23.24 7.06
N VAL A 304 -16.66 -23.83 6.76
CA VAL A 304 -17.77 -23.17 6.02
C VAL A 304 -18.73 -22.47 6.98
N LYS A 305 -18.67 -22.77 8.29
CA LYS A 305 -19.37 -22.02 9.36
C LYS A 305 -18.59 -20.75 9.71
N SER A 306 -18.42 -19.87 8.71
CA SER A 306 -17.75 -18.58 8.87
C SER A 306 -18.38 -17.78 10.02
N PRO A 307 -17.60 -17.04 10.83
CA PRO A 307 -18.13 -16.27 11.96
C PRO A 307 -19.01 -15.07 11.56
N LEU A 308 -19.17 -14.80 10.26
CA LEU A 308 -20.09 -13.79 9.74
C LEU A 308 -21.41 -14.39 9.27
N THR A 309 -22.51 -13.79 9.71
CA THR A 309 -23.84 -14.03 9.15
C THR A 309 -23.94 -13.39 7.77
N VAL A 310 -24.07 -14.21 6.71
CA VAL A 310 -24.42 -13.73 5.36
C VAL A 310 -25.87 -13.24 5.41
N GLY A 311 -26.05 -11.91 5.39
CA GLY A 311 -27.35 -11.26 5.53
C GLY A 311 -28.05 -11.00 4.19
N GLN A 312 -29.38 -10.90 4.20
CA GLN A 312 -30.16 -10.46 3.04
C GLN A 312 -30.00 -8.96 2.72
N GLN A 313 -29.48 -8.17 3.66
CA GLN A 313 -29.06 -6.78 3.46
C GLN A 313 -27.59 -6.66 3.86
N GLY A 314 -26.69 -6.74 2.88
CA GLY A 314 -25.28 -6.49 3.09
C GLY A 314 -24.94 -4.99 3.13
N ILE A 315 -23.69 -4.69 3.49
CA ILE A 315 -23.17 -3.33 3.56
C ILE A 315 -23.13 -2.66 2.17
N ASN A 316 -23.68 -1.45 2.08
CA ASN A 316 -23.42 -0.56 0.95
C ASN A 316 -21.97 -0.04 1.01
N TRP A 317 -21.22 -0.16 -0.08
CA TRP A 317 -19.81 0.27 -0.23
C TRP A 317 -19.64 1.56 -1.05
N GLU A 318 -20.73 2.17 -1.52
CA GLU A 318 -20.79 3.44 -2.26
C GLU A 318 -19.85 4.53 -1.69
N LEU A 319 -18.89 4.97 -2.51
CA LEU A 319 -17.85 5.93 -2.12
C LEU A 319 -18.40 7.35 -1.96
N LYS A 320 -18.10 8.00 -0.82
CA LYS A 320 -18.62 9.33 -0.48
C LYS A 320 -17.47 10.26 -0.08
N ALA A 321 -17.39 11.40 -0.76
CA ALA A 321 -16.39 12.43 -0.49
C ALA A 321 -16.51 12.92 0.97
N GLY A 322 -15.38 12.94 1.70
CA GLY A 322 -15.36 13.31 3.12
C GLY A 322 -15.92 12.24 4.07
N GLN A 323 -16.24 11.04 3.59
CA GLN A 323 -16.53 9.90 4.45
C GLN A 323 -15.26 9.09 4.74
N LEU A 324 -15.08 8.71 6.00
CA LEU A 324 -14.10 7.74 6.46
C LEU A 324 -14.82 6.50 6.98
N THR A 325 -14.57 5.36 6.34
CA THR A 325 -15.01 4.04 6.84
C THR A 325 -13.87 3.39 7.62
N ILE A 326 -14.08 3.11 8.90
CA ILE A 326 -13.18 2.35 9.76
C ILE A 326 -13.73 0.94 9.87
N VAL A 327 -13.00 -0.07 9.41
CA VAL A 327 -13.30 -1.47 9.72
C VAL A 327 -12.58 -1.80 11.02
N ASP A 328 -13.35 -1.85 12.11
CA ASP A 328 -12.86 -2.09 13.46
C ASP A 328 -13.17 -3.54 13.85
N LEU A 329 -12.18 -4.41 13.65
CA LEU A 329 -12.28 -5.84 13.94
C LEU A 329 -11.77 -6.20 15.33
N SER A 330 -11.53 -5.20 16.17
CA SER A 330 -11.22 -5.37 17.59
C SER A 330 -12.37 -6.12 18.27
N CYS A 331 -12.21 -7.43 18.47
CA CYS A 331 -13.23 -8.31 19.03
C CYS A 331 -12.58 -9.56 19.66
N PRO A 332 -12.91 -9.95 20.90
CA PRO A 332 -12.37 -11.18 21.52
C PRO A 332 -12.68 -12.49 20.75
N CYS A 333 -13.61 -12.47 19.80
CA CYS A 333 -13.99 -13.61 18.98
C CYS A 333 -13.38 -13.59 17.56
N VAL A 334 -12.51 -12.63 17.24
CA VAL A 334 -11.85 -12.49 15.93
C VAL A 334 -10.34 -12.54 16.14
N THR A 335 -9.64 -13.43 15.43
CA THR A 335 -8.18 -13.51 15.49
C THR A 335 -7.53 -12.55 14.49
N ALA A 336 -6.21 -12.35 14.60
CA ALA A 336 -5.43 -11.55 13.66
C ALA A 336 -5.55 -12.07 12.21
N GLU A 337 -5.60 -13.39 12.03
CA GLU A 337 -5.72 -14.08 10.75
C GLU A 337 -7.11 -13.81 10.14
N ALA A 338 -8.17 -14.04 10.92
CA ALA A 338 -9.54 -13.75 10.51
C ALA A 338 -9.74 -12.25 10.20
N ALA A 339 -9.11 -11.36 10.97
CA ALA A 339 -9.10 -9.93 10.68
C ALA A 339 -8.41 -9.65 9.34
N CYS A 340 -7.26 -10.28 9.03
CA CYS A 340 -6.58 -10.13 7.74
C CYS A 340 -7.45 -10.57 6.55
N SER A 341 -8.12 -11.73 6.62
CA SER A 341 -8.99 -12.21 5.54
C SER A 341 -10.19 -11.26 5.34
N LEU A 342 -10.79 -10.77 6.43
CA LEU A 342 -11.89 -9.80 6.37
C LEU A 342 -11.44 -8.43 5.85
N PHE A 343 -10.25 -7.95 6.22
CA PHE A 343 -9.66 -6.73 5.65
C PHE A 343 -9.38 -6.90 4.15
N ASN A 344 -8.93 -8.07 3.68
CA ASN A 344 -8.72 -8.34 2.25
C ASN A 344 -10.03 -8.28 1.44
N ILE A 345 -11.12 -8.80 2.00
CA ILE A 345 -12.45 -8.74 1.41
C ILE A 345 -12.97 -7.29 1.39
N CYS A 346 -12.82 -6.54 2.48
CA CYS A 346 -13.22 -5.13 2.57
C CYS A 346 -12.41 -4.24 1.60
N LEU A 347 -11.09 -4.47 1.50
CA LEU A 347 -10.21 -3.80 0.53
C LEU A 347 -10.71 -4.03 -0.91
N SER A 348 -11.00 -5.29 -1.25
CA SER A 348 -11.51 -5.65 -2.56
C SER A 348 -12.86 -4.99 -2.85
N LEU A 349 -13.79 -4.97 -1.87
CA LEU A 349 -15.12 -4.38 -2.04
C LEU A 349 -15.08 -2.86 -2.25
N PHE A 350 -14.22 -2.18 -1.50
CA PHE A 350 -14.00 -0.74 -1.61
C PHE A 350 -13.34 -0.34 -2.95
N LEU A 351 -12.47 -1.19 -3.49
CA LEU A 351 -11.77 -0.93 -4.76
C LEU A 351 -12.58 -1.29 -6.00
N GLU A 352 -13.50 -2.26 -5.92
CA GLU A 352 -14.41 -2.66 -7.01
C GLU A 352 -15.50 -1.62 -7.33
N GLN A 353 -15.73 -0.62 -6.47
CA GLN A 353 -16.66 0.48 -6.73
C GLN A 353 -16.22 1.33 -7.94
N ASP A 354 -17.09 2.19 -8.45
CA ASP A 354 -16.72 3.18 -9.46
C ASP A 354 -15.70 4.22 -8.91
N ALA A 355 -14.79 4.69 -9.76
CA ALA A 355 -13.73 5.63 -9.39
C ALA A 355 -14.17 7.11 -9.42
N THR A 356 -15.45 7.39 -9.10
CA THR A 356 -16.03 8.74 -9.10
C THR A 356 -15.47 9.65 -8.01
N VAL A 357 -15.04 9.06 -6.89
CA VAL A 357 -14.36 9.72 -5.78
C VAL A 357 -12.99 9.10 -5.60
N GLY A 358 -11.94 9.94 -5.51
CA GLY A 358 -10.58 9.47 -5.24
C GLY A 358 -10.46 8.82 -3.86
N ARG A 359 -9.49 7.92 -3.69
CA ARG A 359 -9.47 6.98 -2.56
C ARG A 359 -8.25 7.14 -1.68
N VAL A 360 -8.40 6.84 -0.39
CA VAL A 360 -7.30 6.59 0.54
C VAL A 360 -7.59 5.33 1.38
N VAL A 361 -6.67 4.39 1.37
CA VAL A 361 -6.66 3.18 2.22
C VAL A 361 -5.56 3.35 3.26
N ALA A 362 -5.88 3.08 4.52
CA ALA A 362 -4.96 3.22 5.64
C ALA A 362 -4.97 1.98 6.53
N LEU A 363 -3.78 1.47 6.84
CA LEU A 363 -3.59 0.41 7.84
C LEU A 363 -3.08 1.04 9.11
N ASP A 364 -3.84 0.94 10.20
CA ASP A 364 -3.45 1.45 11.52
C ASP A 364 -2.82 0.34 12.37
N GLU A 365 -1.80 0.69 13.16
CA GLU A 365 -0.99 -0.19 14.02
C GLU A 365 -0.73 -1.61 13.44
N ALA A 366 -0.38 -1.70 12.14
CA ALA A 366 -0.50 -2.91 11.32
C ALA A 366 0.16 -4.19 11.90
N HIS A 367 1.25 -4.07 12.65
CA HIS A 367 1.89 -5.17 13.38
C HIS A 367 0.97 -5.96 14.35
N LYS A 368 -0.19 -5.41 14.74
CA LYS A 368 -1.17 -6.11 15.59
C LYS A 368 -1.89 -7.26 14.88
N TYR A 369 -1.91 -7.26 13.55
CA TYR A 369 -2.56 -8.30 12.73
C TYR A 369 -1.69 -8.84 11.58
N MET A 370 -0.80 -8.02 11.02
CA MET A 370 0.12 -8.44 9.97
C MET A 370 1.30 -9.26 10.52
N ASN A 371 1.03 -10.52 10.82
CA ASN A 371 1.99 -11.53 11.28
C ASN A 371 2.45 -12.45 10.12
N ASP A 372 3.21 -13.51 10.41
CA ASP A 372 3.65 -14.50 9.40
C ASP A 372 2.54 -15.48 8.93
N SER A 373 1.25 -15.22 9.19
CA SER A 373 0.15 -16.08 8.72
C SER A 373 -0.05 -16.02 7.20
N GLY A 374 -0.68 -17.05 6.64
CA GLY A 374 -1.03 -17.06 5.21
C GLY A 374 -2.02 -15.96 4.82
N ASP A 375 -2.97 -15.64 5.70
CA ASP A 375 -3.98 -14.59 5.50
C ASP A 375 -3.35 -13.19 5.54
N SER A 376 -2.39 -12.95 6.45
CA SER A 376 -1.55 -11.73 6.45
C SER A 376 -0.70 -11.62 5.18
N VAL A 377 -0.10 -12.72 4.71
CA VAL A 377 0.61 -12.75 3.42
C VAL A 377 -0.33 -12.48 2.24
N THR A 378 -1.57 -12.96 2.29
CA THR A 378 -2.60 -12.69 1.25
C THR A 378 -2.96 -11.20 1.22
N LEU A 379 -3.25 -10.60 2.38
CA LEU A 379 -3.48 -9.16 2.50
C LEU A 379 -2.26 -8.34 2.04
N THR A 380 -1.04 -8.80 2.35
CA THR A 380 0.22 -8.17 1.93
C THR A 380 0.37 -8.14 0.41
N GLU A 381 0.19 -9.26 -0.29
CA GLU A 381 0.31 -9.29 -1.75
C GLU A 381 -0.83 -8.51 -2.44
N SER A 382 -2.04 -8.51 -1.88
CA SER A 382 -3.11 -7.62 -2.33
C SER A 382 -2.71 -6.15 -2.20
N LEU A 383 -2.17 -5.72 -1.07
CA LEU A 383 -1.69 -4.34 -0.87
C LEU A 383 -0.52 -3.98 -1.80
N LEU A 384 0.41 -4.91 -2.04
CA LEU A 384 1.49 -4.73 -3.03
C LEU A 384 0.93 -4.57 -4.45
N SER A 385 -0.14 -5.29 -4.80
CA SER A 385 -0.86 -5.12 -6.06
C SER A 385 -1.53 -3.74 -6.16
N VAL A 386 -2.21 -3.30 -5.09
CA VAL A 386 -2.86 -1.98 -5.02
C VAL A 386 -1.84 -0.85 -5.15
N ILE A 387 -0.68 -0.94 -4.49
CA ILE A 387 0.41 0.05 -4.59
C ILE A 387 0.98 0.09 -6.03
N ARG A 388 1.21 -1.07 -6.66
CA ARG A 388 1.65 -1.13 -8.08
C ARG A 388 0.64 -0.52 -9.04
N LEU A 389 -0.66 -0.68 -8.77
CA LEU A 389 -1.76 -0.18 -9.60
C LEU A 389 -2.34 1.16 -9.14
N GLN A 390 -1.72 1.82 -8.15
CA GLN A 390 -2.34 2.93 -7.40
C GLN A 390 -2.77 4.12 -8.27
N ARG A 391 -2.06 4.36 -9.38
CA ARG A 391 -2.38 5.39 -10.38
C ARG A 391 -3.62 5.05 -11.21
N HIS A 392 -3.85 3.78 -11.53
CA HIS A 392 -5.07 3.32 -12.22
C HIS A 392 -6.27 3.25 -11.27
N LEU A 393 -6.04 2.94 -9.99
CA LEU A 393 -7.08 2.83 -8.96
C LEU A 393 -7.41 4.16 -8.25
N GLY A 394 -6.74 5.27 -8.59
CA GLY A 394 -6.92 6.59 -7.95
C GLY A 394 -6.66 6.60 -6.43
N THR A 395 -5.93 5.59 -5.92
CA THR A 395 -5.90 5.21 -4.51
C THR A 395 -4.58 5.59 -3.85
N ARG A 396 -4.62 6.23 -2.69
CA ARG A 396 -3.46 6.41 -1.80
C ARG A 396 -3.42 5.27 -0.79
N VAL A 397 -2.23 4.78 -0.45
CA VAL A 397 -2.05 3.72 0.56
C VAL A 397 -1.15 4.23 1.66
N ILE A 398 -1.62 4.21 2.91
CA ILE A 398 -0.86 4.63 4.09
C ILE A 398 -0.74 3.44 5.04
N LEU A 399 0.47 3.17 5.55
CA LEU A 399 0.71 2.10 6.52
C LEU A 399 1.34 2.69 7.79
N SER A 400 0.70 2.51 8.94
CA SER A 400 1.21 2.85 10.26
C SER A 400 1.53 1.57 11.02
N THR A 401 2.75 1.43 11.53
CA THR A 401 3.22 0.24 12.27
C THR A 401 4.27 0.63 13.29
N GLN A 402 4.33 -0.03 14.46
CA GLN A 402 5.51 0.16 15.34
C GLN A 402 6.74 -0.49 14.72
N GLU A 403 6.54 -1.62 14.07
CA GLU A 403 7.57 -2.48 13.50
C GLU A 403 7.68 -2.29 11.98
N PRO A 404 8.79 -1.69 11.46
CA PRO A 404 9.05 -1.69 10.02
C PRO A 404 9.44 -3.08 9.48
N THR A 405 9.64 -4.06 10.37
CA THR A 405 9.94 -5.46 10.07
C THR A 405 8.78 -6.25 9.46
N ILE A 406 7.52 -5.80 9.60
CA ILE A 406 6.33 -6.57 9.18
C ILE A 406 6.32 -6.98 7.70
N SER A 407 6.89 -6.15 6.82
CA SER A 407 6.98 -6.44 5.39
C SER A 407 7.96 -5.48 4.71
N PRO A 408 9.23 -5.89 4.52
CA PRO A 408 10.19 -5.14 3.73
C PRO A 408 9.66 -4.87 2.31
N LYS A 409 8.90 -5.80 1.71
CA LYS A 409 8.24 -5.62 0.40
C LYS A 409 7.33 -4.38 0.35
N LEU A 410 6.56 -4.12 1.42
CA LEU A 410 5.66 -2.96 1.47
C LEU A 410 6.43 -1.66 1.65
N LEU A 411 7.51 -1.68 2.45
CA LEU A 411 8.45 -0.57 2.57
C LEU A 411 9.12 -0.27 1.20
N ASP A 412 9.59 -1.29 0.49
CA ASP A 412 10.24 -1.20 -0.82
C ASP A 412 9.39 -0.56 -1.93
N LEU A 413 8.05 -0.56 -1.80
CA LEU A 413 7.14 0.12 -2.74
C LEU A 413 6.55 1.44 -2.21
N CYS A 414 6.95 1.90 -1.02
CA CYS A 414 6.47 3.16 -0.47
C CYS A 414 7.24 4.37 -1.01
N SER A 415 6.53 5.25 -1.73
CA SER A 415 7.05 6.50 -2.28
C SER A 415 7.50 7.51 -1.21
N THR A 416 7.04 7.36 0.03
CA THR A 416 7.36 8.19 1.19
C THR A 416 7.50 7.31 2.43
N VAL A 417 8.53 7.54 3.23
CA VAL A 417 8.74 6.86 4.53
C VAL A 417 8.94 7.92 5.61
N ILE A 418 8.11 7.88 6.65
CA ILE A 418 8.13 8.80 7.79
C ILE A 418 8.51 8.01 9.04
N VAL A 419 9.69 8.30 9.57
CA VAL A 419 10.31 7.59 10.69
C VAL A 419 10.25 8.46 11.95
N HIS A 420 9.33 8.14 12.85
CA HIS A 420 9.30 8.71 14.20
C HIS A 420 10.30 7.99 15.12
N ARG A 421 10.49 8.53 16.34
CA ARG A 421 11.42 7.95 17.34
C ARG A 421 11.24 6.45 17.51
N PHE A 422 12.34 5.71 17.47
CA PHE A 422 12.44 4.35 18.02
C PHE A 422 13.86 4.11 18.54
N THR A 423 14.06 3.00 19.26
CA THR A 423 15.36 2.61 19.84
C THR A 423 15.89 1.24 19.37
N SER A 424 15.07 0.44 18.68
CA SER A 424 15.44 -0.90 18.16
C SER A 424 16.51 -0.85 17.06
N PRO A 425 17.71 -1.41 17.26
CA PRO A 425 18.73 -1.51 16.20
C PRO A 425 18.31 -2.44 15.05
N ALA A 426 17.45 -3.43 15.32
CA ALA A 426 16.95 -4.35 14.30
C ALA A 426 16.05 -3.63 13.29
N TRP A 427 15.18 -2.73 13.77
CA TRP A 427 14.36 -1.86 12.92
C TRP A 427 15.23 -0.90 12.10
N PHE A 428 16.27 -0.32 12.71
CA PHE A 428 17.25 0.49 11.99
C PHE A 428 17.97 -0.28 10.89
N MET A 429 18.36 -1.54 11.11
CA MET A 429 19.03 -2.37 10.09
C MET A 429 18.13 -2.70 8.90
N VAL A 430 16.80 -2.79 9.06
CA VAL A 430 15.85 -2.93 7.95
C VAL A 430 15.72 -1.61 7.18
N LEU A 431 15.54 -0.49 7.88
CA LEU A 431 15.50 0.84 7.26
C LEU A 431 16.81 1.16 6.52
N LYS A 432 17.98 0.83 7.09
CA LYS A 432 19.31 0.99 6.47
C LYS A 432 19.44 0.18 5.17
N LYS A 433 18.92 -1.05 5.12
CA LYS A 433 18.92 -1.86 3.87
C LYS A 433 18.08 -1.22 2.77
N HIS A 434 16.88 -0.75 3.11
CA HIS A 434 15.94 -0.14 2.17
C HIS A 434 16.43 1.24 1.68
N LEU A 435 16.84 2.12 2.60
CA LEU A 435 17.14 3.53 2.32
C LEU A 435 18.54 3.75 1.71
N ALA A 436 19.51 2.86 1.92
CA ALA A 436 20.88 3.08 1.45
C ALA A 436 21.08 2.79 -0.04
N GLY A 437 20.22 1.99 -0.68
CA GLY A 437 20.33 1.61 -2.10
C GLY A 437 21.56 0.75 -2.49
N VAL A 438 22.52 0.54 -1.57
CA VAL A 438 23.75 -0.22 -1.80
C VAL A 438 23.56 -1.71 -1.48
N PRO A 439 23.88 -2.63 -2.41
CA PRO A 439 23.95 -4.05 -2.12
C PRO A 439 25.01 -4.37 -1.06
N ILE A 440 24.59 -4.79 0.13
CA ILE A 440 25.48 -5.13 1.26
C ILE A 440 26.42 -6.31 0.92
N GLU A 441 26.12 -7.09 -0.12
CA GLU A 441 27.01 -8.15 -0.59
C GLU A 441 28.35 -7.62 -1.13
N THR A 442 28.38 -6.41 -1.72
CA THR A 442 29.62 -5.78 -2.21
C THR A 442 30.62 -5.55 -1.07
N LEU A 443 30.13 -5.13 0.10
CA LEU A 443 30.93 -4.94 1.32
C LEU A 443 31.46 -6.27 1.89
N LYS A 444 30.71 -7.37 1.76
CA LYS A 444 31.18 -8.69 2.19
C LYS A 444 32.22 -9.30 1.25
N LYS A 445 32.11 -9.06 -0.06
CA LYS A 445 32.95 -9.71 -1.07
C LYS A 445 34.41 -9.20 -1.07
N ARG A 446 34.65 -7.96 -0.63
CA ARG A 446 36.00 -7.40 -0.42
C ARG A 446 36.82 -8.13 0.65
N ARG A 447 36.20 -8.78 1.63
CA ARG A 447 36.90 -9.33 2.82
C ARG A 447 37.58 -10.70 2.61
N VAL A 448 37.57 -11.25 1.39
CA VAL A 448 37.96 -12.67 1.14
C VAL A 448 38.96 -12.83 -0.03
N ILE A 449 39.33 -11.77 -0.76
CA ILE A 449 40.31 -11.84 -1.85
C ILE A 449 41.28 -10.67 -1.72
N GLY A 450 42.57 -10.97 -1.50
CA GLY A 450 43.65 -9.99 -1.43
C GLY A 450 44.28 -9.86 -0.04
N SER A 451 45.19 -10.78 0.29
CA SER A 451 46.39 -10.36 1.02
C SER A 451 47.29 -9.64 0.04
N ASP A 452 47.66 -8.39 0.34
CA ASP A 452 49.01 -7.80 0.22
C ASP A 452 48.93 -6.26 0.38
N GLU A 453 50.07 -5.63 0.64
CA GLU A 453 50.15 -4.31 1.31
C GLU A 453 49.88 -3.12 0.38
N ASN A 454 48.90 -2.25 0.72
CA ASN A 454 48.77 -0.86 0.23
C ASN A 454 47.84 -0.04 1.19
N PRO A 455 48.24 1.13 1.71
CA PRO A 455 47.51 1.82 2.80
C PRO A 455 46.55 2.96 2.40
N ASP A 456 46.29 3.19 1.11
CA ASP A 456 45.65 4.44 0.60
C ASP A 456 44.18 4.32 0.12
N LEU A 457 43.36 3.38 0.65
CA LEU A 457 41.98 3.14 0.14
C LEU A 457 40.90 2.82 1.21
N ASP A 458 40.79 3.60 2.30
CA ASP A 458 39.78 3.38 3.37
C ASP A 458 38.75 4.52 3.59
N THR A 459 38.86 5.65 2.89
CA THR A 459 38.08 6.88 3.20
C THR A 459 36.56 6.75 3.00
N ASP A 460 36.13 5.90 2.05
CA ASP A 460 34.71 5.78 1.66
C ASP A 460 33.89 4.86 2.58
N GLU A 461 34.47 3.77 3.12
CA GLU A 461 33.74 2.87 4.02
C GLU A 461 33.61 3.48 5.45
N ILE A 462 34.56 4.33 5.87
CA ILE A 462 34.51 5.07 7.13
C ILE A 462 33.50 6.23 7.07
N SER A 463 33.39 6.94 5.95
CA SER A 463 32.45 8.05 5.78
C SER A 463 30.99 7.60 5.61
N LEU A 464 30.74 6.42 5.01
CA LEU A 464 29.40 5.84 4.92
C LEU A 464 28.91 5.23 6.24
N SER A 465 29.80 4.67 7.07
CA SER A 465 29.42 4.09 8.36
C SER A 465 29.03 5.18 9.37
N SER A 466 29.88 6.21 9.55
CA SER A 466 29.62 7.36 10.42
C SER A 466 28.29 8.08 10.12
N ASN A 467 28.01 8.42 8.86
CA ASN A 467 26.75 9.08 8.44
C ASN A 467 25.46 8.28 8.75
N LEU A 468 25.59 6.97 9.00
CA LEU A 468 24.50 6.06 9.34
C LEU A 468 24.37 5.87 10.86
N ASP A 469 25.47 5.85 11.61
CA ASP A 469 25.40 5.83 13.07
C ASP A 469 24.89 7.18 13.62
N ASP A 470 25.23 8.29 12.95
CA ASP A 470 24.59 9.61 13.12
C ASP A 470 23.08 9.57 12.86
N LEU A 471 22.60 8.73 11.92
CA LEU A 471 21.17 8.61 11.64
C LEU A 471 20.44 7.91 12.79
N MET A 472 20.99 6.83 13.34
CA MET A 472 20.40 6.15 14.48
C MET A 472 20.30 7.09 15.69
N THR A 473 21.37 7.84 15.99
CA THR A 473 21.38 8.87 17.03
C THR A 473 20.28 9.92 16.79
N ASN A 474 20.20 10.46 15.57
CA ASN A 474 19.17 11.44 15.20
C ASN A 474 17.73 10.92 15.34
N ILE A 475 17.48 9.62 15.11
CA ILE A 475 16.17 8.97 15.27
C ILE A 475 15.82 8.78 16.75
N VAL A 476 16.79 8.36 17.58
CA VAL A 476 16.58 8.18 19.04
C VAL A 476 16.25 9.50 19.74
N GLU A 477 16.86 10.61 19.29
CA GLU A 477 16.65 11.97 19.82
C GLU A 477 15.33 12.65 19.42
N LEU A 478 14.55 12.07 18.48
CA LEU A 478 13.29 12.67 18.03
C LEU A 478 12.29 12.87 19.18
N ARG A 479 11.72 14.06 19.27
CA ARG A 479 10.61 14.34 20.19
C ARG A 479 9.27 13.82 19.61
N THR A 480 8.25 13.65 20.44
CA THR A 480 6.91 13.27 19.95
C THR A 480 6.41 14.29 18.92
N GLY A 481 5.98 13.80 17.76
CA GLY A 481 5.57 14.64 16.62
C GLY A 481 6.72 15.10 15.71
N GLU A 482 7.98 14.78 16.05
CA GLU A 482 9.13 14.88 15.14
C GLU A 482 9.33 13.55 14.41
N ALA A 483 9.85 13.63 13.18
CA ALA A 483 10.20 12.48 12.35
C ALA A 483 11.38 12.77 11.43
N ILE A 484 12.03 11.73 10.92
CA ILE A 484 12.84 11.80 9.70
C ILE A 484 11.97 11.42 8.51
N LEU A 485 11.93 12.28 7.49
CA LEU A 485 11.26 12.06 6.22
C LEU A 485 12.27 11.58 5.17
N PHE A 486 11.94 10.49 4.50
CA PHE A 486 12.60 9.99 3.29
C PHE A 486 11.57 9.93 2.15
N CYS A 487 11.87 10.55 1.02
CA CYS A 487 11.01 10.54 -0.17
C CYS A 487 11.86 10.94 -1.39
N PRO A 488 12.43 9.99 -2.15
CA PRO A 488 13.41 10.33 -3.19
C PRO A 488 12.89 11.25 -4.31
N SER A 489 11.58 11.22 -4.57
CA SER A 489 10.90 12.09 -5.54
C SER A 489 10.38 13.41 -4.95
N ALA A 490 10.57 13.69 -3.64
CA ALA A 490 10.19 14.96 -3.05
C ALA A 490 11.01 16.11 -3.63
N LEU A 491 10.36 17.27 -3.88
CA LEU A 491 11.04 18.48 -4.33
C LEU A 491 11.30 19.41 -3.15
N ILE A 492 12.59 19.71 -2.90
CA ILE A 492 13.06 20.30 -1.63
C ILE A 492 13.78 21.64 -1.80
N GLY A 493 13.73 22.23 -2.99
CA GLY A 493 14.29 23.55 -3.26
C GLY A 493 14.55 23.76 -4.75
N THR A 494 15.11 24.92 -5.07
CA THR A 494 15.31 25.40 -6.43
C THR A 494 16.76 25.84 -6.66
N SER A 495 17.16 25.85 -7.93
CA SER A 495 18.43 26.42 -8.37
C SER A 495 18.22 27.20 -9.67
N LYS A 496 18.89 28.33 -9.79
CA LYS A 496 18.93 29.17 -10.99
C LYS A 496 20.38 29.55 -11.26
N ALA A 497 20.88 29.20 -12.44
CA ALA A 497 22.24 29.55 -12.86
C ALA A 497 22.33 31.03 -13.28
N SER A 498 21.23 31.61 -13.76
CA SER A 498 21.07 33.03 -14.04
C SER A 498 19.60 33.44 -14.03
N ASN A 499 19.31 34.75 -14.05
CA ASN A 499 17.94 35.27 -14.12
C ASN A 499 17.20 34.90 -15.43
N LEU A 500 17.90 34.40 -16.46
CA LEU A 500 17.32 33.93 -17.72
C LEU A 500 17.35 32.39 -17.85
N SER A 501 17.95 31.65 -16.91
CA SER A 501 17.91 30.19 -16.91
C SER A 501 16.59 29.67 -16.33
N PRO A 502 16.04 28.54 -16.84
CA PRO A 502 14.88 27.91 -16.24
C PRO A 502 15.17 27.46 -14.79
N THR A 503 14.14 27.47 -13.94
CA THR A 503 14.25 27.03 -12.54
C THR A 503 14.49 25.51 -12.50
N ILE A 504 15.66 25.08 -12.01
CA ILE A 504 15.95 23.67 -11.80
C ILE A 504 15.43 23.26 -10.42
N PHE A 505 14.47 22.34 -10.37
CA PHE A 505 13.93 21.82 -9.11
C PHE A 505 14.80 20.69 -8.55
N ARG A 506 15.22 20.81 -7.29
CA ARG A 506 16.07 19.84 -6.60
C ARG A 506 15.22 18.76 -5.93
N ARG A 507 15.41 17.49 -6.33
CA ARG A 507 14.87 16.31 -5.64
C ARG A 507 15.64 16.01 -4.34
N LEU A 508 14.97 15.40 -3.36
CA LEU A 508 15.61 14.92 -2.13
C LEU A 508 16.55 13.72 -2.39
N GLY A 509 16.20 12.84 -3.34
CA GLY A 509 17.00 11.66 -3.68
C GLY A 509 17.23 10.76 -2.45
N ASN A 510 18.48 10.33 -2.24
CA ASN A 510 18.88 9.53 -1.08
C ASN A 510 19.02 10.38 0.21
N GLY A 511 18.66 11.66 0.18
CA GLY A 511 18.67 12.56 1.32
C GLY A 511 17.55 12.30 2.32
N ARG A 512 17.60 13.04 3.43
CA ARG A 512 16.66 12.96 4.55
C ARG A 512 16.33 14.36 5.09
N MET A 513 15.10 14.59 5.54
CA MET A 513 14.69 15.83 6.20
C MET A 513 14.28 15.55 7.65
N LYS A 514 14.71 16.37 8.62
CA LYS A 514 14.19 16.32 10.00
C LYS A 514 12.96 17.23 10.06
N ILE A 515 11.79 16.64 10.29
CA ILE A 515 10.50 17.33 10.19
C ILE A 515 9.76 17.33 11.53
N ARG A 516 8.93 18.35 11.76
CA ARG A 516 7.91 18.34 12.82
C ARG A 516 6.53 18.42 12.18
N VAL A 517 5.73 17.38 12.36
CA VAL A 517 4.38 17.27 11.81
C VAL A 517 3.49 18.35 12.44
N ARG A 518 2.59 18.94 11.63
CA ARG A 518 1.70 20.00 12.13
C ARG A 518 0.73 19.48 13.18
N LEU A 519 0.10 20.38 13.93
CA LEU A 519 -1.04 20.03 14.78
C LEU A 519 -2.28 19.67 13.92
N ARG A 520 -3.14 18.81 14.47
CA ARG A 520 -4.47 18.52 13.93
C ARG A 520 -5.41 19.70 14.17
N LEU A 521 -6.44 19.82 13.34
CA LEU A 521 -7.51 20.82 13.50
C LEU A 521 -8.72 20.28 14.28
N THR A 522 -8.74 18.98 14.56
CA THR A 522 -9.79 18.28 15.30
C THR A 522 -9.62 18.42 16.82
N GLU A 523 -10.71 18.22 17.57
CA GLU A 523 -10.79 18.57 19.01
C GLU A 523 -9.78 17.83 19.91
N ASP A 524 -9.25 16.69 19.47
CA ASP A 524 -8.18 15.94 20.14
C ASP A 524 -6.82 16.67 20.08
N GLY A 525 -6.61 17.53 19.08
CA GLY A 525 -5.39 18.30 18.88
C GLY A 525 -4.10 17.49 18.70
N GLY A 526 -4.20 16.16 18.50
CA GLY A 526 -3.05 15.24 18.53
C GLY A 526 -2.61 14.77 19.92
N ARG A 527 -3.44 14.96 20.96
CA ARG A 527 -3.13 14.52 22.33
C ARG A 527 -3.57 13.08 22.56
N SER A 528 -2.61 12.17 22.72
CA SER A 528 -2.89 10.84 23.27
C SER A 528 -3.44 10.94 24.70
N ILE A 529 -4.32 10.01 25.08
CA ILE A 529 -4.87 9.93 26.43
C ILE A 529 -3.77 9.46 27.39
N MET A 530 -3.16 10.41 28.10
CA MET A 530 -2.26 10.14 29.22
C MET A 530 -3.06 9.94 30.51
N ALA A 531 -2.47 9.33 31.53
CA ALA A 531 -3.01 9.37 32.87
C ALA A 531 -3.00 10.82 33.40
N ASN A 532 -4.13 11.25 33.98
CA ASN A 532 -4.27 12.51 34.72
C ASN A 532 -3.90 12.31 36.19
#